data_AF-A0A1D2QSQ9-F1
#
_entry.id   AF-A0A1D2QSQ9-F1
#
_cell.length_a   1.000
_cell.length_b   1.000
_cell.length_c   1.000
_cell.angle_alpha   90.00
_cell.angle_beta   90.00
_cell.angle_gamma   90.00
#
_symmetry.space_group_name_H-M   'P 1'
#
loop_
_entity.id
_entity.type
_entity.pdbx_description
1 polymer ?
#
loop_
_entity_poly.entity_id
_entity_poly.type
_entity_poly.pdbx_seq_one_letter_code
_entity_poly.pdbx_strand_id
1 'polypeptide(L)'
;MLRKKKRSCLIVGGDHLQWNTQLLVRKDFPEDWTIVMWVSSSIVGMSGLEEKAFMKAKTPIPKSEVNEVTYIILMQLLPALIEHDLIKFCHSVDNLQSIGWKKLHWERYKIDELKTVQAIFSSVGIHECNLSSTGPTLFGFLQRPKTDFKMIKKLLQKKLYIESNLKGEIIFTKANNQGLSLIETAHPC
;
A
#
# COMPACT_ATOMS: atom_id res chain seq x y z
N MET A 1 -18.03 2.06 30.13
CA MET A 1 -17.79 0.73 29.50
C MET A 1 -17.17 0.96 28.12
N LEU A 2 -15.84 0.86 28.00
CA LEU A 2 -15.10 1.28 26.80
C LEU A 2 -15.17 0.21 25.70
N ARG A 3 -16.00 0.45 24.68
CA ARG A 3 -16.00 -0.32 23.42
C ARG A 3 -14.67 -0.06 22.68
N LYS A 4 -13.82 -1.09 22.58
CA LYS A 4 -12.57 -1.07 21.81
C LYS A 4 -12.87 -0.77 20.33
N LYS A 5 -12.28 0.30 19.80
CA LYS A 5 -12.43 0.72 18.40
C LYS A 5 -11.41 -0.02 17.50
N LYS A 6 -11.90 -0.66 16.43
CA LYS A 6 -11.08 -1.25 15.34
C LYS A 6 -10.38 -0.13 14.57
N ARG A 7 -9.05 -0.15 14.46
CA ARG A 7 -8.21 0.94 13.96
C ARG A 7 -6.92 0.37 13.31
N SER A 8 -6.69 0.72 12.03
CA SER A 8 -5.60 0.45 11.06
C SER A 8 -4.67 -0.76 11.26
N CYS A 9 -4.52 -1.60 10.23
CA CYS A 9 -4.28 -3.04 10.40
C CYS A 9 -3.29 -3.66 9.39
N LEU A 10 -2.50 -4.64 9.83
CA LEU A 10 -2.12 -5.79 9.00
C LEU A 10 -2.99 -6.99 9.45
N ILE A 11 -3.87 -7.46 8.58
CA ILE A 11 -4.81 -8.56 8.84
C ILE A 11 -4.16 -9.86 8.34
N VAL A 12 -4.05 -10.88 9.19
CA VAL A 12 -3.94 -12.27 8.74
C VAL A 12 -4.91 -13.13 9.56
N GLY A 13 -5.86 -13.75 8.85
CA GLY A 13 -6.60 -14.94 9.29
C GLY A 13 -7.86 -14.71 10.15
N GLY A 14 -9.03 -14.95 9.55
CA GLY A 14 -10.25 -15.35 10.26
C GLY A 14 -10.90 -16.47 9.47
N ASP A 15 -11.48 -17.45 10.18
CA ASP A 15 -12.17 -18.58 9.59
C ASP A 15 -13.31 -18.08 8.67
N HIS A 16 -13.50 -18.71 7.51
CA HIS A 16 -14.50 -18.28 6.50
C HIS A 16 -15.95 -18.40 7.02
N LEU A 17 -16.11 -18.98 8.21
CA LEU A 17 -17.37 -19.23 8.89
C LEU A 17 -17.64 -18.25 10.05
N GLN A 18 -16.69 -17.40 10.45
CA GLN A 18 -16.89 -16.44 11.55
C GLN A 18 -16.24 -15.08 11.28
N TRP A 19 -17.05 -14.02 11.29
CA TRP A 19 -16.64 -12.61 11.13
C TRP A 19 -15.83 -12.05 12.33
N ASN A 20 -15.06 -12.88 13.03
CA ASN A 20 -14.33 -12.52 14.26
C ASN A 20 -12.85 -12.18 14.05
N THR A 21 -12.39 -11.94 12.82
CA THR A 21 -10.98 -11.72 12.47
C THR A 21 -10.25 -10.87 13.50
N GLN A 22 -9.30 -11.49 14.20
CA GLN A 22 -8.53 -10.86 15.26
C GLN A 22 -7.30 -10.16 14.68
N LEU A 23 -6.93 -9.05 15.31
CA LEU A 23 -5.71 -8.33 15.00
C LEU A 23 -4.52 -9.06 15.62
N LEU A 24 -3.62 -9.61 14.81
CA LEU A 24 -2.43 -10.29 15.31
C LEU A 24 -1.36 -9.31 15.81
N VAL A 25 -1.09 -8.24 15.05
CA VAL A 25 -0.02 -7.29 15.36
C VAL A 25 -0.48 -5.85 15.09
N ARG A 26 -0.20 -4.96 16.05
CA ARG A 26 -0.31 -3.50 15.91
C ARG A 26 1.01 -2.88 16.33
N LYS A 27 1.64 -2.16 15.41
CA LYS A 27 2.84 -1.36 15.66
C LYS A 27 2.69 0.01 15.04
N ASP A 28 3.21 1.01 15.72
CA ASP A 28 3.24 2.36 15.19
C ASP A 28 4.23 2.44 14.05
N PHE A 29 3.83 3.16 13.02
CA PHE A 29 4.71 3.51 11.93
C PHE A 29 5.65 4.64 12.38
N PRO A 30 6.95 4.57 12.05
CA PRO A 30 7.89 5.64 12.36
C PRO A 30 7.44 6.99 11.79
N GLU A 31 7.51 8.04 12.61
CA GLU A 31 7.00 9.37 12.26
C GLU A 31 7.83 10.10 11.20
N ASP A 32 9.08 9.68 11.03
CA ASP A 32 10.03 10.17 10.04
C ASP A 32 9.80 9.54 8.66
N TRP A 33 9.00 8.48 8.56
CA TRP A 33 8.63 7.89 7.28
C TRP A 33 7.51 8.67 6.62
N THR A 34 7.65 8.94 5.32
CA THR A 34 6.66 9.61 4.49
C THR A 34 6.19 8.65 3.41
N ILE A 35 4.87 8.49 3.29
CA ILE A 35 4.23 7.71 2.23
C ILE A 35 3.93 8.66 1.09
N VAL A 36 4.43 8.33 -0.10
CA VAL A 36 4.12 9.04 -1.35
C VAL A 36 3.11 8.20 -2.10
N MET A 37 2.00 8.80 -2.50
CA MET A 37 0.97 8.14 -3.29
C MET A 37 0.75 8.88 -4.59
N TRP A 38 0.51 8.13 -5.66
CA TRP A 38 -0.07 8.62 -6.89
C TRP A 38 -1.42 7.96 -7.11
N VAL A 39 -2.47 8.77 -7.17
CA VAL A 39 -3.85 8.33 -7.38
C VAL A 39 -4.25 8.71 -8.79
N SER A 40 -4.39 7.72 -9.67
CA SER A 40 -4.81 7.97 -11.05
C SER A 40 -6.20 8.60 -11.11
N SER A 41 -6.40 9.55 -12.02
CA SER A 41 -7.71 10.09 -12.36
C SER A 41 -8.31 9.47 -13.63
N SER A 42 -7.53 8.67 -14.37
CA SER A 42 -7.93 8.10 -15.67
C SER A 42 -7.94 6.57 -15.68
N ILE A 43 -7.07 5.94 -14.89
CA ILE A 43 -7.01 4.49 -14.78
C ILE A 43 -8.02 4.05 -13.72
N VAL A 44 -8.85 3.08 -14.07
CA VAL A 44 -9.81 2.48 -13.16
C VAL A 44 -9.30 1.10 -12.77
N GLY A 45 -9.27 0.85 -11.46
CA GLY A 45 -8.95 -0.47 -10.94
C GLY A 45 -10.10 -1.45 -11.09
N MET A 46 -9.79 -2.73 -10.97
CA MET A 46 -10.79 -3.79 -10.93
C MET A 46 -11.67 -3.67 -9.70
N SER A 47 -13.00 -3.75 -9.87
CA SER A 47 -13.94 -3.60 -8.76
C SER A 47 -15.25 -4.39 -8.97
N GLY A 48 -16.02 -4.58 -7.89
CA GLY A 48 -17.36 -5.13 -7.96
C GLY A 48 -17.41 -6.57 -8.50
N LEU A 49 -18.14 -6.78 -9.61
CA LEU A 49 -18.28 -8.11 -10.22
C LEU A 49 -16.97 -8.58 -10.86
N GLU A 50 -16.19 -7.67 -11.43
CA GLU A 50 -14.91 -7.99 -12.05
C GLU A 50 -13.92 -8.53 -11.01
N GLU A 51 -13.83 -7.85 -9.86
CA GLU A 51 -12.97 -8.27 -8.74
C GLU A 51 -13.40 -9.64 -8.19
N LYS A 52 -14.71 -9.86 -8.03
CA LYS A 52 -15.24 -11.16 -7.59
C LYS A 52 -14.91 -12.27 -8.58
N ALA A 53 -15.04 -12.02 -9.88
CA ALA A 53 -14.75 -13.00 -10.92
C ALA A 53 -13.25 -13.34 -10.94
N PHE A 54 -12.39 -12.33 -10.85
CA PHE A 54 -10.95 -12.51 -10.75
C PHE A 54 -10.57 -13.35 -9.52
N MET A 55 -11.09 -13.00 -8.34
CA MET A 55 -10.84 -13.74 -7.10
C MET A 55 -11.25 -15.21 -7.24
N LYS A 56 -12.46 -15.49 -7.75
CA LYS A 56 -12.92 -16.87 -7.98
C LYS A 56 -12.03 -17.63 -8.96
N ALA A 57 -11.54 -16.98 -10.01
CA ALA A 57 -10.70 -17.62 -11.02
C ALA A 57 -9.25 -17.84 -10.57
N LYS A 58 -8.78 -17.08 -9.58
CA LYS A 58 -7.37 -17.03 -9.15
C LYS A 58 -7.15 -17.56 -7.73
N THR A 59 -8.15 -18.22 -7.16
CA THR A 59 -8.07 -18.84 -5.83
C THR A 59 -8.44 -20.32 -5.86
N PRO A 60 -7.86 -21.14 -4.97
CA PRO A 60 -6.80 -20.80 -4.00
C PRO A 60 -5.45 -20.55 -4.68
N ILE A 61 -4.58 -19.75 -4.06
CA ILE A 61 -3.16 -19.68 -4.46
C ILE A 61 -2.37 -20.87 -3.91
N PRO A 62 -1.24 -21.25 -4.55
CA PRO A 62 -0.41 -22.35 -4.07
C PRO A 62 0.03 -22.15 -2.62
N LYS A 63 0.03 -23.24 -1.83
CA LYS A 63 0.46 -23.21 -0.43
C LYS A 63 1.90 -22.68 -0.26
N SER A 64 2.78 -22.97 -1.22
CA SER A 64 4.15 -22.44 -1.23
C SER A 64 4.18 -20.91 -1.27
N GLU A 65 3.34 -20.28 -2.08
CA GLU A 65 3.24 -18.81 -2.13
C GLU A 65 2.63 -18.24 -0.85
N VAL A 66 1.65 -18.93 -0.24
CA VAL A 66 1.11 -18.55 1.07
C VAL A 66 2.20 -18.60 2.15
N ASN A 67 3.03 -19.65 2.15
CA ASN A 67 4.14 -19.79 3.09
C ASN A 67 5.16 -18.65 2.90
N GLU A 68 5.50 -18.33 1.65
CA GLU A 68 6.46 -17.26 1.34
C GLU A 68 5.93 -15.88 1.73
N VAL A 69 4.66 -15.57 1.44
CA VAL A 69 4.01 -14.34 1.92
C VAL A 69 4.06 -14.27 3.45
N THR A 70 3.80 -15.38 4.13
CA THR A 70 3.86 -15.46 5.59
C THR A 70 5.27 -15.19 6.11
N TYR A 71 6.29 -15.77 5.45
CA TYR A 71 7.69 -15.53 5.77
C TYR A 71 8.09 -14.07 5.58
N ILE A 72 7.79 -13.47 4.42
CA ILE A 72 8.10 -12.06 4.15
C ILE A 72 7.45 -11.16 5.21
N ILE A 73 6.19 -11.41 5.57
CA ILE A 73 5.50 -10.61 6.58
C ILE A 73 6.15 -10.78 7.97
N LEU A 74 6.27 -12.02 8.45
CA LEU A 74 6.65 -12.29 9.84
C LEU A 74 8.14 -12.12 10.10
N MET A 75 8.98 -12.43 9.11
CA MET A 75 10.44 -12.50 9.27
C MET A 75 11.18 -11.33 8.61
N GLN A 76 10.53 -10.51 7.77
CA GLN A 76 11.17 -9.37 7.12
C GLN A 76 10.44 -8.06 7.41
N LEU A 77 9.17 -7.95 7.02
CA LEU A 77 8.40 -6.71 7.11
C LEU A 77 8.19 -6.27 8.57
N LEU A 78 7.72 -7.18 9.43
CA LEU A 78 7.46 -6.86 10.83
C LEU A 78 8.74 -6.51 11.62
N PRO A 79 9.84 -7.29 11.52
CA PRO A 79 11.11 -6.90 12.14
C PRO A 79 11.62 -5.54 11.64
N ALA A 80 11.60 -5.29 10.33
CA ALA A 80 12.05 -4.01 9.77
C ALA A 80 11.22 -2.82 10.27
N LEU A 81 9.91 -3.00 10.44
CA LEU A 81 9.04 -2.00 11.05
C LEU A 81 9.41 -1.74 12.52
N ILE A 82 9.70 -2.79 13.30
CA ILE A 82 10.07 -2.69 14.72
C ILE A 82 11.45 -2.04 14.89
N GLU A 83 12.40 -2.36 14.01
CA GLU A 83 13.76 -1.82 14.00
C GLU A 83 13.86 -0.43 13.36
N HIS A 84 12.75 0.09 12.81
CA HIS A 84 12.69 1.35 12.08
C HIS A 84 13.66 1.38 10.88
N ASP A 85 13.90 0.22 10.26
CA ASP A 85 14.72 0.07 9.05
C ASP A 85 13.87 0.27 7.80
N LEU A 86 13.84 1.50 7.28
CA LEU A 86 13.01 1.84 6.12
C LEU A 86 13.36 1.00 4.89
N ILE A 87 14.65 0.77 4.64
CA ILE A 87 15.10 0.11 3.41
C ILE A 87 14.65 -1.35 3.41
N LYS A 88 14.88 -2.08 4.51
CA LYS A 88 14.37 -3.46 4.63
C LYS A 88 12.84 -3.52 4.61
N PHE A 89 12.17 -2.53 5.21
CA PHE A 89 10.72 -2.46 5.19
C PHE A 89 10.21 -2.32 3.76
N CYS A 90 10.75 -1.37 2.99
CA CYS A 90 10.38 -1.14 1.59
C CYS A 90 10.62 -2.37 0.72
N HIS A 91 11.82 -2.98 0.81
CA HIS A 91 12.11 -4.22 0.08
C HIS A 91 11.12 -5.34 0.42
N SER A 92 10.71 -5.45 1.69
CA SER A 92 9.72 -6.47 2.09
C SER A 92 8.34 -6.21 1.46
N VAL A 93 7.92 -4.95 1.40
CA VAL A 93 6.65 -4.57 0.75
C VAL A 93 6.71 -4.78 -0.77
N ASP A 94 7.86 -4.53 -1.39
CA ASP A 94 8.09 -4.79 -2.82
C ASP A 94 8.13 -6.28 -3.15
N ASN A 95 8.80 -7.09 -2.33
CA ASN A 95 8.80 -8.54 -2.47
C ASN A 95 7.37 -9.09 -2.46
N LEU A 96 6.49 -8.56 -1.61
CA LEU A 96 5.07 -8.91 -1.59
C LEU A 96 4.33 -8.56 -2.90
N GLN A 97 4.82 -7.63 -3.73
CA GLN A 97 4.24 -7.35 -5.04
C GLN A 97 4.46 -8.46 -6.05
N SER A 98 5.52 -9.25 -5.87
CA SER A 98 5.98 -10.26 -6.85
C SER A 98 5.45 -11.67 -6.61
N ILE A 99 4.62 -11.87 -5.57
CA ILE A 99 4.14 -13.20 -5.17
C ILE A 99 2.65 -13.22 -4.82
N GLY A 100 2.04 -14.40 -4.82
CA GLY A 100 0.66 -14.59 -4.40
C GLY A 100 -0.31 -13.81 -5.29
N TRP A 101 -1.37 -13.30 -4.69
CA TRP A 101 -2.35 -12.48 -5.41
C TRP A 101 -1.78 -11.21 -5.99
N LYS A 102 -0.78 -10.61 -5.33
CA LYS A 102 -0.25 -9.34 -5.78
C LYS A 102 0.50 -9.47 -7.10
N LYS A 103 1.22 -10.58 -7.30
CA LYS A 103 1.74 -10.95 -8.61
C LYS A 103 0.64 -10.95 -9.66
N LEU A 104 -0.47 -11.64 -9.38
CA LEU A 104 -1.60 -11.74 -10.31
C LEU A 104 -2.28 -10.39 -10.59
N HIS A 105 -2.27 -9.46 -9.63
CA HIS A 105 -2.75 -8.09 -9.84
C HIS A 105 -1.86 -7.32 -10.82
N TRP A 106 -0.54 -7.55 -10.79
CA TRP A 106 0.43 -6.97 -11.73
C TRP A 106 0.46 -7.64 -13.10
N GLU A 107 -0.14 -8.82 -13.24
CA GLU A 107 -0.28 -9.57 -14.49
C GLU A 107 -1.64 -9.35 -15.18
N ARG A 108 -2.53 -8.55 -14.58
CA ARG A 108 -3.85 -8.29 -15.18
C ARG A 108 -3.75 -7.50 -16.48
N TYR A 109 -4.80 -7.60 -17.28
CA TYR A 109 -4.95 -6.83 -18.51
C TYR A 109 -4.92 -5.32 -18.24
N LYS A 110 -4.30 -4.54 -19.15
CA LYS A 110 -4.16 -3.07 -19.09
C LYS A 110 -3.41 -2.52 -17.87
N ILE A 111 -2.37 -3.22 -17.42
CA ILE A 111 -1.52 -2.79 -16.30
C ILE A 111 -0.34 -1.90 -16.71
N ASP A 112 0.00 -1.83 -18.00
CA ASP A 112 1.26 -1.26 -18.47
C ASP A 112 1.44 0.22 -18.10
N GLU A 113 0.36 0.99 -18.12
CA GLU A 113 0.37 2.40 -17.67
C GLU A 113 0.79 2.53 -16.20
N LEU A 114 0.36 1.61 -15.33
CA LEU A 114 0.78 1.60 -13.93
C LEU A 114 2.25 1.18 -13.79
N LYS A 115 2.75 0.27 -14.64
CA LYS A 115 4.18 -0.10 -14.65
C LYS A 115 5.06 1.07 -15.11
N THR A 116 4.60 1.88 -16.06
CA THR A 116 5.29 3.13 -16.43
C THR A 116 5.39 4.08 -15.25
N VAL A 117 4.30 4.28 -14.50
CA VAL A 117 4.34 5.12 -13.29
C VAL A 117 5.24 4.50 -12.21
N GLN A 118 5.23 3.18 -12.05
CA GLN A 118 6.10 2.46 -11.14
C GLN A 118 7.60 2.72 -11.42
N ALA A 119 7.99 2.68 -12.70
CA ALA A 119 9.34 3.00 -13.13
C ALA A 119 9.71 4.47 -12.87
N ILE A 120 8.77 5.39 -13.09
CA ILE A 120 8.97 6.83 -12.81
C ILE A 120 9.25 7.06 -11.32
N PHE A 121 8.48 6.43 -10.42
CA PHE A 121 8.70 6.53 -8.96
C PHE A 121 10.13 6.15 -8.59
N SER A 122 10.59 5.01 -9.10
CA SER A 122 11.95 4.51 -8.85
C SER A 122 13.01 5.50 -9.36
N SER A 123 12.77 6.10 -10.54
CA SER A 123 13.70 7.05 -11.16
C SER A 123 13.85 8.38 -10.41
N VAL A 124 12.91 8.73 -9.52
CA VAL A 124 12.99 9.95 -8.71
C VAL A 124 13.47 9.69 -7.29
N GLY A 125 13.87 8.46 -6.95
CA GLY A 125 14.40 8.13 -5.62
C GLY A 125 13.33 7.88 -4.56
N ILE A 126 12.10 7.52 -4.96
CA ILE A 126 11.10 6.98 -4.04
C ILE A 126 11.43 5.50 -3.81
N HIS A 127 11.51 5.09 -2.54
CA HIS A 127 11.78 3.70 -2.18
C HIS A 127 10.56 2.85 -2.49
N GLU A 128 10.74 1.92 -3.42
CA GLU A 128 9.80 0.89 -3.88
C GLU A 128 8.39 1.36 -4.20
N CYS A 129 7.98 1.22 -5.45
CA CYS A 129 6.65 1.60 -5.90
C CYS A 129 5.72 0.39 -5.99
N ASN A 130 4.63 0.46 -5.22
CA ASN A 130 3.77 -0.66 -4.89
C ASN A 130 2.31 -0.38 -5.29
N LEU A 131 1.58 -1.43 -5.66
CA LEU A 131 0.16 -1.33 -6.03
C LEU A 131 -0.73 -1.51 -4.81
N SER A 132 -1.64 -0.57 -4.59
CA SER A 132 -2.65 -0.67 -3.52
C SER A 132 -3.86 -1.49 -3.97
N SER A 133 -4.17 -2.56 -3.23
CA SER A 133 -5.25 -3.53 -3.54
C SER A 133 -5.28 -3.95 -5.04
N THR A 134 -6.45 -3.85 -5.66
CA THR A 134 -6.79 -3.95 -7.09
C THR A 134 -7.00 -2.56 -7.72
N GLY A 135 -6.85 -1.49 -6.94
CA GLY A 135 -7.03 -0.11 -7.38
C GLY A 135 -5.86 0.40 -8.23
N PRO A 136 -5.96 1.58 -8.85
CA PRO A 136 -4.88 2.15 -9.65
C PRO A 136 -3.85 2.91 -8.79
N THR A 137 -4.06 3.03 -7.48
CA THR A 137 -3.19 3.81 -6.60
C THR A 137 -1.84 3.12 -6.45
N LEU A 138 -0.80 3.85 -6.78
CA LEU A 138 0.58 3.48 -6.53
C LEU A 138 1.11 4.22 -5.32
N PHE A 139 1.97 3.58 -4.54
CA PHE A 139 2.58 4.19 -3.38
C PHE A 139 4.02 3.74 -3.18
N GLY A 140 4.81 4.58 -2.54
CA GLY A 140 6.16 4.25 -2.08
C GLY A 140 6.53 5.07 -0.87
N PHE A 141 7.79 4.99 -0.46
CA PHE A 141 8.22 5.55 0.81
C PHE A 141 9.45 6.45 0.66
N LEU A 142 9.59 7.37 1.59
CA LEU A 142 10.72 8.28 1.73
C LEU A 142 11.00 8.53 3.22
N GLN A 143 12.20 9.02 3.56
CA GLN A 143 12.60 9.29 4.94
C GLN A 143 12.87 10.78 5.20
N ARG A 144 12.35 11.30 6.30
CA ARG A 144 12.71 12.62 6.84
C ARG A 144 13.94 12.53 7.75
N PRO A 145 14.74 13.61 7.85
CA PRO A 145 14.78 14.79 6.99
C PRO A 145 15.62 14.57 5.71
N LYS A 146 16.10 13.35 5.46
CA LYS A 146 17.09 13.01 4.42
C LYS A 146 16.64 13.37 3.00
N THR A 147 15.34 13.49 2.75
CA THR A 147 14.79 13.74 1.42
C THR A 147 14.23 15.16 1.26
N ASP A 148 14.60 15.82 0.15
CA ASP A 148 13.92 17.04 -0.31
C ASP A 148 12.61 16.70 -1.03
N PHE A 149 11.50 16.64 -0.29
CA PHE A 149 10.18 16.33 -0.86
C PHE A 149 9.70 17.34 -1.90
N LYS A 150 10.13 18.61 -1.83
CA LYS A 150 9.73 19.62 -2.82
C LYS A 150 10.37 19.29 -4.17
N MET A 151 11.66 18.95 -4.15
CA MET A 151 12.38 18.50 -5.33
C MET A 151 11.77 17.20 -5.87
N ILE A 152 11.56 16.19 -5.03
CA ILE A 152 10.97 14.90 -5.45
C ILE A 152 9.58 15.11 -6.07
N LYS A 153 8.71 15.90 -5.44
CA LYS A 153 7.37 16.20 -5.97
C LYS A 153 7.46 16.85 -7.35
N LYS A 154 8.35 17.84 -7.53
CA LYS A 154 8.55 18.53 -8.81
C LYS A 154 9.08 17.58 -9.90
N LEU A 155 10.06 16.74 -9.56
CA LEU A 155 10.61 15.75 -10.49
C LEU A 155 9.57 14.71 -10.89
N LEU A 156 8.81 14.19 -9.91
CA LEU A 156 7.74 13.22 -10.15
C LEU A 156 6.65 13.80 -11.07
N GLN A 157 6.18 15.02 -10.78
CA GLN A 157 5.20 15.72 -11.64
C GLN A 157 5.72 15.91 -13.06
N LYS A 158 6.98 16.36 -13.21
CA LYS A 158 7.59 16.58 -14.52
C LYS A 158 7.69 15.28 -15.32
N LYS A 159 8.20 14.20 -14.71
CA LYS A 159 8.36 12.91 -15.38
C LYS A 159 7.02 12.27 -15.73
N LEU A 160 6.03 12.33 -14.84
CA LEU A 160 4.67 11.87 -15.17
C LEU A 160 4.09 12.60 -16.39
N TYR A 161 4.27 13.92 -16.46
CA TYR A 161 3.81 14.73 -17.58
C TYR A 161 4.51 14.36 -18.90
N ILE A 162 5.84 14.23 -18.88
CA ILE A 162 6.66 13.98 -20.09
C ILE A 162 6.56 12.53 -20.57
N GLU A 163 6.63 11.57 -19.65
CA GLU A 163 6.87 10.15 -19.97
C GLU A 163 5.58 9.32 -20.06
N SER A 164 4.47 9.79 -19.48
CA SER A 164 3.23 9.00 -19.42
C SER A 164 1.98 9.73 -19.93
N ASN A 165 1.96 11.07 -19.88
CA ASN A 165 0.73 11.87 -20.07
C ASN A 165 -0.45 11.43 -19.16
N LEU A 166 -0.18 10.63 -18.12
CA LEU A 166 -1.20 10.12 -17.20
C LEU A 166 -1.52 11.17 -16.15
N LYS A 167 -2.82 11.39 -15.94
CA LYS A 167 -3.31 12.32 -14.94
C LYS A 167 -3.51 11.60 -13.61
N GLY A 168 -3.11 12.26 -12.53
CA GLY A 168 -3.31 11.76 -11.18
C GLY A 168 -2.84 12.76 -10.12
N GLU A 169 -3.34 12.56 -8.91
CA GLU A 169 -2.97 13.35 -7.75
C GLU A 169 -1.75 12.74 -7.05
N ILE A 170 -0.79 13.59 -6.67
CA ILE A 170 0.36 13.17 -5.86
C ILE A 170 0.16 13.64 -4.43
N ILE A 171 0.08 12.69 -3.51
CA ILE A 171 -0.17 12.92 -2.09
C ILE A 171 1.06 12.47 -1.30
N PHE A 172 1.55 13.36 -0.43
CA PHE A 172 2.58 13.02 0.55
C PHE A 172 1.89 13.00 1.91
N THR A 173 1.95 11.86 2.59
CA THR A 173 1.24 11.67 3.86
C THR A 173 2.09 10.86 4.84
N LYS A 174 1.58 10.71 6.06
CA LYS A 174 2.15 9.84 7.10
C LYS A 174 1.11 8.80 7.49
N ALA A 175 1.59 7.68 8.04
CA ALA A 175 0.69 6.71 8.63
C ALA A 175 -0.06 7.34 9.82
N ASN A 176 -1.33 6.99 9.97
CA ASN A 176 -2.12 7.36 11.13
C ASN A 176 -2.01 6.27 12.21
N ASN A 177 -1.23 6.56 13.26
CA ASN A 177 -1.03 5.67 14.41
C ASN A 177 -2.17 5.75 15.47
N GLN A 178 -3.13 6.65 15.31
CA GLN A 178 -4.23 6.85 16.28
C GLN A 178 -5.55 6.19 15.85
N GLY A 179 -5.76 6.04 14.54
CA GLY A 179 -7.01 5.56 13.94
C GLY A 179 -8.15 6.58 14.01
N LEU A 180 -9.40 6.10 13.94
CA LEU A 180 -10.61 6.95 13.93
C LEU A 180 -10.85 7.64 15.28
N SER A 181 -10.80 8.97 15.33
CA SER A 181 -11.34 9.79 16.44
C SER A 181 -12.83 10.12 16.18
N LEU A 182 -13.63 10.15 17.25
CA LEU A 182 -14.99 10.71 17.18
C LEU A 182 -14.92 12.03 17.95
N ILE A 183 -15.35 13.11 17.30
CA ILE A 183 -15.40 14.45 17.89
C ILE A 183 -16.87 14.81 17.94
N GLU A 184 -17.37 15.12 19.13
CA GLU A 184 -18.74 15.58 19.33
C GLU A 184 -18.79 17.07 18.97
N THR A 185 -19.59 17.43 17.98
CA THR A 185 -19.81 18.82 17.58
C THR A 185 -21.11 19.30 18.23
N ALA A 186 -21.01 20.21 19.20
CA ALA A 186 -22.19 20.89 19.72
C ALA A 186 -22.81 21.75 18.60
N HIS A 187 -24.07 21.50 18.27
CA HIS A 187 -24.84 22.41 17.41
C HIS A 187 -25.12 23.70 18.20
N PRO A 188 -24.87 24.90 17.65
CA PRO A 188 -25.35 26.13 18.26
C PRO A 188 -26.87 26.10 18.30
N CYS A 189 -27.47 26.25 19.50
CA CYS A 189 -28.90 26.47 19.67
C CYS A 189 -29.31 27.85 19.12
#